data_AF-A0A952NV68-F1
#
_entry.id   AF-A0A952NV68-F1
#
_cell.length_a   1.000
_cell.length_b   1.000
_cell.length_c   1.000
_cell.angle_alpha   90.00
_cell.angle_beta   90.00
_cell.angle_gamma   90.00
#
_symmetry.space_group_name_H-M   'P 1'
#
loop_
_entity.id
_entity.type
_entity.pdbx_description
1 polymer ?
#
loop_
_entity_poly.entity_id
_entity_poly.type
_entity_poly.pdbx_seq_one_letter_code
_entity_poly.pdbx_strand_id
1 'polypeptide(L)'
;MGRISLKHDARGYYIRDVYCEKNFNGAPGRIPDDKIINTEHTWPQSRFGGSGRDMQKSDLHHLFPSDSELNSNRGNHPFGEVKSNSQTLKCTQSRAGSNVDGDFVFEPPVEHRGNVARALFYFAVRYGMSIDATQEATLRKWHVADPVDADETDRNDAIEKVQGNRNPFIDQPELVNQISNF
;
A
#
# COMPACT_ATOMS: atom_id res chain seq x y z
N MET A 1 10.02 -6.30 7.38
CA MET A 1 9.76 -4.86 7.16
C MET A 1 10.82 -3.92 7.72
N GLY A 2 11.28 -4.06 8.96
CA GLY A 2 12.06 -3.00 9.64
C GLY A 2 13.35 -2.51 8.97
N ARG A 3 13.97 -3.25 8.04
CA ARG A 3 15.11 -2.78 7.24
C ARG A 3 14.75 -2.11 5.91
N ILE A 4 13.63 -2.50 5.30
CA ILE A 4 13.22 -2.04 3.97
C ILE A 4 12.61 -0.63 4.06
N SER A 5 11.94 -0.33 5.17
CA SER A 5 11.25 0.94 5.37
C SER A 5 12.05 1.97 6.18
N LEU A 6 13.26 1.61 6.61
CA LEU A 6 14.12 2.49 7.42
C LEU A 6 14.95 3.38 6.51
N LYS A 7 14.72 4.68 6.57
CA LYS A 7 15.47 5.72 5.87
C LYS A 7 16.40 6.46 6.83
N HIS A 8 17.34 7.25 6.30
CA HIS A 8 18.28 8.04 7.09
C HIS A 8 18.53 9.40 6.43
N ASP A 9 18.45 10.48 7.21
CA ASP A 9 18.82 11.83 6.80
C ASP A 9 19.80 12.47 7.81
N ALA A 10 20.07 13.78 7.67
CA ALA A 10 20.96 14.51 8.59
C ALA A 10 20.49 14.50 10.06
N ARG A 11 19.21 14.19 10.33
CA ARG A 11 18.60 14.11 11.66
C ARG A 11 18.56 12.67 12.20
N GLY A 12 19.05 11.69 11.44
CA GLY A 12 19.16 10.30 11.84
C GLY A 12 18.19 9.38 11.09
N TYR A 13 17.93 8.21 11.68
CA TYR A 13 17.07 7.20 11.09
C TYR A 13 15.59 7.48 11.33
N TYR A 14 14.77 7.23 10.33
CA TYR A 14 13.33 7.40 10.41
C TYR A 14 12.57 6.40 9.55
N ILE A 15 11.29 6.23 9.84
CA ILE A 15 10.33 5.50 9.01
C ILE A 15 9.25 6.51 8.63
N ARG A 16 8.99 6.66 7.32
CA ARG A 16 7.89 7.47 6.83
C ARG A 16 6.65 6.59 6.69
N ASP A 17 5.54 6.99 7.29
CA ASP A 17 4.28 6.28 7.12
C ASP A 17 3.61 6.65 5.79
N VAL A 18 2.90 5.69 5.19
CA VAL A 18 2.36 5.83 3.83
C VAL A 18 1.01 6.54 3.73
N TYR A 19 0.30 6.75 4.84
CA TYR A 19 -1.04 7.34 4.82
C TYR A 19 -1.09 8.78 5.36
N CYS A 20 -0.07 9.21 6.10
CA CYS A 20 0.06 10.56 6.62
C CYS A 20 1.38 11.24 6.24
N GLU A 21 2.28 10.53 5.55
CA GLU A 21 3.59 11.04 5.13
C GLU A 21 4.47 11.54 6.30
N LYS A 22 4.17 11.11 7.52
CA LYS A 22 4.86 11.56 8.73
C LYS A 22 6.07 10.68 8.99
N ASN A 23 7.16 11.33 9.38
CA ASN A 23 8.37 10.65 9.82
C ASN A 23 8.28 10.29 11.30
N PHE A 24 8.52 9.02 11.60
CA PHE A 24 8.67 8.47 12.94
C PHE A 24 10.13 8.11 13.18
N ASN A 25 10.65 8.44 14.36
CA ASN A 25 12.03 8.10 14.72
C ASN A 25 12.23 6.58 14.65
N GLY A 26 13.24 6.17 13.88
CA GLY A 26 13.61 4.77 13.70
C GLY A 26 15.02 4.52 14.23
N ALA A 27 15.39 3.25 14.35
CA ALA A 27 16.77 2.86 14.55
C ALA A 27 17.02 1.47 13.93
N PRO A 28 18.21 1.19 13.38
CA PRO A 28 18.54 -0.14 12.90
C PRO A 28 18.34 -1.20 13.97
N GLY A 29 17.60 -2.27 13.65
CA GLY A 29 17.33 -3.36 14.58
C GLY A 29 16.30 -3.05 15.67
N ARG A 30 15.70 -1.85 15.69
CA ARG A 30 14.63 -1.49 16.63
C ARG A 30 13.30 -1.40 15.88
N ILE A 31 12.31 -2.15 16.35
CA ILE A 31 10.93 -2.06 15.87
C ILE A 31 10.24 -0.96 16.69
N PRO A 32 9.60 0.03 16.06
CA PRO A 32 8.78 1.01 16.77
C PRO A 32 7.60 0.37 17.50
N ASP A 33 7.00 1.11 18.45
CA ASP A 33 5.75 0.69 19.11
C ASP A 33 4.63 0.51 18.07
N ASP A 34 3.98 -0.66 18.08
CA ASP A 34 2.92 -1.03 17.13
C ASP A 34 1.64 -0.21 17.34
N LYS A 35 1.48 0.43 18.50
CA LYS A 35 0.43 1.41 18.76
C LYS A 35 0.73 2.78 18.14
N ILE A 36 1.93 3.00 17.61
CA ILE A 36 2.30 4.23 16.92
C ILE A 36 2.36 4.00 15.41
N ILE A 37 3.12 3.00 14.98
CA ILE A 37 3.29 2.64 13.58
C ILE A 37 3.30 1.12 13.45
N ASN A 38 2.46 0.60 12.57
CA ASN A 38 2.29 -0.83 12.37
C ASN A 38 2.38 -1.19 10.88
N THR A 39 2.14 -2.46 10.60
CA THR A 39 2.16 -3.01 9.24
C THR A 39 0.77 -2.89 8.62
N GLU A 40 0.67 -2.08 7.59
CA GLU A 40 -0.47 -2.04 6.68
C GLU A 40 -0.41 -3.22 5.72
N HIS A 41 -1.50 -3.98 5.64
CA HIS A 41 -1.72 -4.98 4.60
C HIS A 41 -2.58 -4.35 3.50
N THR A 42 -1.94 -3.88 2.41
CA THR A 42 -2.67 -3.22 1.31
C THR A 42 -3.72 -4.14 0.70
N TRP A 43 -3.47 -5.45 0.60
CA TRP A 43 -4.57 -6.42 0.48
C TRP A 43 -5.05 -6.79 1.89
N PRO A 44 -6.30 -6.49 2.30
CA PRO A 44 -6.73 -6.71 3.67
C PRO A 44 -6.63 -8.19 4.07
N GLN A 45 -6.09 -8.49 5.25
CA GLN A 45 -5.96 -9.88 5.74
C GLN A 45 -7.31 -10.61 5.80
N SER A 46 -8.40 -9.88 6.09
CA SER A 46 -9.76 -10.45 6.10
C SER A 46 -10.23 -10.93 4.72
N ARG A 47 -9.58 -10.49 3.64
CA ARG A 47 -9.87 -10.83 2.24
C ARG A 47 -8.84 -11.79 1.65
N PHE A 48 -7.98 -12.41 2.46
CA PHE A 48 -7.14 -13.51 1.99
C PHE A 48 -7.99 -14.73 1.61
N GLY A 49 -7.55 -15.45 0.59
CA GLY A 49 -8.27 -16.61 0.02
C GLY A 49 -7.33 -17.78 -0.27
N GLY A 50 -7.90 -18.94 -0.57
CA GLY A 50 -7.15 -20.13 -0.97
C GLY A 50 -6.17 -20.68 0.08
N SER A 51 -5.23 -21.51 -0.39
CA SER A 51 -4.09 -22.01 0.38
C SER A 51 -2.95 -20.98 0.41
N GLY A 52 -2.14 -20.98 1.47
CA GLY A 52 -0.96 -20.10 1.56
C GLY A 52 -1.23 -18.75 2.25
N ARG A 53 -2.16 -18.69 3.20
CA ARG A 53 -2.44 -17.48 4.01
C ARG A 53 -1.20 -16.92 4.69
N ASP A 54 -0.28 -17.77 5.14
CA ASP A 54 0.97 -17.30 5.77
C ASP A 54 1.88 -16.61 4.75
N MET A 55 1.92 -17.10 3.50
CA MET A 55 2.65 -16.46 2.41
C MET A 55 2.01 -15.10 2.07
N GLN A 56 0.69 -15.06 1.90
CA GLN A 56 -0.05 -13.82 1.67
C GLN A 56 0.22 -12.79 2.78
N LYS A 57 0.12 -13.21 4.05
CA LYS A 57 0.34 -12.34 5.21
C LYS A 57 1.75 -11.77 5.28
N SER A 58 2.75 -12.52 4.82
CA SER A 58 4.16 -12.15 4.96
C SER A 58 4.78 -11.55 3.70
N ASP A 59 4.06 -11.51 2.58
CA ASP A 59 4.56 -11.00 1.30
C ASP A 59 4.84 -9.49 1.38
N LEU A 60 6.12 -9.14 1.37
CA LEU A 60 6.58 -7.78 1.55
C LEU A 60 6.09 -6.84 0.43
N HIS A 61 5.71 -7.31 -0.76
CA HIS A 61 5.28 -6.43 -1.86
C HIS A 61 3.99 -5.66 -1.58
N HIS A 62 3.16 -6.12 -0.64
CA HIS A 62 1.91 -5.45 -0.25
C HIS A 62 1.89 -4.94 1.21
N LEU A 63 3.04 -5.01 1.89
CA LEU A 63 3.15 -4.55 3.28
C LEU A 63 3.76 -3.15 3.32
N PHE A 64 3.12 -2.19 3.97
CA PHE A 64 3.66 -0.85 4.15
C PHE A 64 3.69 -0.38 5.61
N PRO A 65 4.64 0.48 6.00
CA PRO A 65 4.61 1.11 7.32
C PRO A 65 3.48 2.14 7.34
N SER A 66 2.57 2.03 8.30
CA SER A 66 1.45 2.97 8.43
C SER A 66 1.27 3.37 9.89
N ASP A 67 0.89 4.62 10.10
CA ASP A 67 0.44 5.05 11.41
C ASP A 67 -0.72 4.14 11.87
N SER A 68 -0.67 3.68 13.13
CA SER A 68 -1.59 2.66 13.65
C SER A 68 -3.06 3.05 13.58
N GLU A 69 -3.37 4.34 13.77
CA GLU A 69 -4.73 4.88 13.74
C GLU A 69 -5.20 4.98 12.30
N LEU A 70 -4.35 5.45 11.38
CA LEU A 70 -4.69 5.54 9.96
C LEU A 70 -4.87 4.16 9.33
N ASN A 71 -4.06 3.18 9.72
CA ASN A 71 -4.29 1.77 9.38
C ASN A 71 -5.65 1.29 9.92
N SER A 72 -5.98 1.60 11.18
CA SER A 72 -7.29 1.28 11.76
C SER A 72 -8.45 1.94 11.01
N ASN A 73 -8.33 3.21 10.64
CA ASN A 73 -9.32 3.92 9.82
C ASN A 73 -9.45 3.33 8.41
N ARG A 74 -8.34 2.91 7.81
CA ARG A 74 -8.34 2.24 6.50
C ARG A 74 -9.07 0.88 6.59
N GLY A 75 -8.82 0.11 7.64
CA GLY A 75 -9.48 -1.16 7.90
C GLY A 75 -9.40 -2.13 6.73
N ASN A 76 -10.56 -2.55 6.20
CA ASN A 76 -10.68 -3.40 5.02
C ASN A 76 -11.47 -2.74 3.88
N HIS A 77 -11.58 -1.41 3.93
CA HIS A 77 -12.33 -0.63 2.97
C HIS A 77 -11.65 -0.66 1.59
N PRO A 78 -12.44 -0.67 0.50
CA PRO A 78 -11.90 -0.47 -0.84
C PRO A 78 -11.17 0.88 -0.93
N PHE A 79 -10.18 0.95 -1.81
CA PHE A 79 -9.51 2.21 -2.10
C PHE A 79 -10.30 2.98 -3.16
N GLY A 80 -10.50 4.28 -2.95
CA GLY A 80 -11.31 5.10 -3.84
C GLY A 80 -11.13 6.59 -3.58
N GLU A 81 -11.72 7.42 -4.42
CA GLU A 81 -11.72 8.88 -4.21
C GLU A 81 -12.92 9.29 -3.35
N VAL A 82 -12.66 9.97 -2.23
CA VAL A 82 -13.73 10.46 -1.34
C VAL A 82 -14.37 11.70 -1.95
N LYS A 83 -15.71 11.69 -2.05
CA LYS A 83 -16.49 12.81 -2.59
C LYS A 83 -17.37 13.47 -1.54
N SER A 84 -17.91 12.72 -0.59
CA SER A 84 -18.82 13.21 0.44
C SER A 84 -18.65 12.46 1.75
N ASN A 85 -19.36 12.90 2.80
CA ASN A 85 -19.37 12.25 4.12
C ASN A 85 -17.97 11.96 4.68
N SER A 86 -17.03 12.90 4.46
CA SER A 86 -15.64 12.73 4.89
C SER A 86 -15.55 12.64 6.41
N GLN A 87 -14.88 11.61 6.90
CA GLN A 87 -14.46 11.53 8.29
C GLN A 87 -13.32 12.51 8.55
N THR A 88 -13.25 13.01 9.78
CA THR A 88 -12.09 13.75 10.27
C THR A 88 -11.02 12.73 10.67
N LEU A 89 -9.96 12.65 9.88
CA LEU A 89 -8.76 11.89 10.21
C LEU A 89 -7.77 12.81 10.93
N LYS A 90 -6.84 12.23 11.69
CA LYS A 90 -5.75 13.02 12.31
C LYS A 90 -4.74 13.59 11.30
N CYS A 91 -4.92 13.28 10.02
CA CYS A 91 -4.05 13.68 8.94
C CYS A 91 -4.84 14.17 7.73
N THR A 92 -4.30 15.15 7.01
CA THR A 92 -4.93 15.74 5.82
C THR A 92 -4.59 15.00 4.52
N GLN A 93 -3.60 14.11 4.53
CA GLN A 93 -3.04 13.52 3.31
C GLN A 93 -3.90 12.35 2.82
N SER A 94 -4.50 11.60 3.76
CA SER A 94 -5.52 10.60 3.47
C SER A 94 -6.92 11.15 3.77
N ARG A 95 -7.93 10.53 3.13
CA ARG A 95 -9.35 10.79 3.41
C ARG A 95 -10.09 9.47 3.54
N ALA A 96 -11.16 9.45 4.32
CA ALA A 96 -12.07 8.32 4.40
C ALA A 96 -13.51 8.85 4.36
N GLY A 97 -14.40 8.22 3.58
CA GLY A 97 -15.75 8.72 3.36
C GLY A 97 -16.42 8.02 2.18
N SER A 98 -17.49 8.62 1.64
CA SER A 98 -18.23 8.04 0.52
C SER A 98 -17.61 8.43 -0.83
N ASN A 99 -17.53 7.48 -1.76
CA ASN A 99 -17.20 7.72 -3.17
C ASN A 99 -18.41 8.30 -3.95
N VAL A 100 -18.30 8.38 -5.29
CA VAL A 100 -19.39 8.86 -6.16
C VAL A 100 -20.65 8.00 -6.10
N ASP A 101 -20.50 6.71 -5.83
CA ASP A 101 -21.58 5.72 -5.79
C ASP A 101 -22.19 5.57 -4.38
N GLY A 102 -21.62 6.28 -3.39
CA GLY A 102 -22.05 6.24 -1.99
C GLY A 102 -21.31 5.21 -1.13
N ASP A 103 -20.50 4.34 -1.72
CA ASP A 103 -19.71 3.34 -1.02
C ASP A 103 -18.63 3.98 -0.15
N PHE A 104 -18.42 3.42 1.04
CA PHE A 104 -17.36 3.88 1.93
C PHE A 104 -15.99 3.42 1.43
N VAL A 105 -15.10 4.36 1.15
CA VAL A 105 -13.75 4.16 0.60
C VAL A 105 -12.68 4.85 1.44
N PHE A 106 -11.45 4.36 1.32
CA PHE A 106 -10.26 5.04 1.80
C PHE A 106 -9.47 5.63 0.62
N GLU A 107 -9.13 6.91 0.69
CA GLU A 107 -8.34 7.64 -0.30
C GLU A 107 -6.94 7.90 0.29
N PRO A 108 -5.90 7.19 -0.16
CA PRO A 108 -4.54 7.42 0.30
C PRO A 108 -3.97 8.71 -0.32
N PRO A 109 -2.80 9.18 0.18
CA PRO A 109 -2.10 10.33 -0.38
C PRO A 109 -1.78 10.13 -1.86
N VAL A 110 -1.73 11.21 -2.61
CA VAL A 110 -1.63 11.14 -4.09
C VAL A 110 -0.37 10.44 -4.56
N GLU A 111 0.74 10.63 -3.86
CA GLU A 111 2.05 10.02 -4.11
C GLU A 111 2.18 8.56 -3.65
N HIS A 112 1.12 7.97 -3.07
CA HIS A 112 1.10 6.54 -2.69
C HIS A 112 0.12 5.71 -3.52
N ARG A 113 -0.69 6.36 -4.36
CA ARG A 113 -1.80 5.72 -5.10
C ARG A 113 -1.32 4.68 -6.10
N GLY A 114 -0.23 4.97 -6.81
CA GLY A 114 0.41 4.07 -7.76
C GLY A 114 1.03 2.88 -7.05
N ASN A 115 1.64 3.09 -5.87
CA ASN A 115 2.18 2.00 -5.05
C ASN A 115 1.07 1.02 -4.64
N VAL A 116 -0.06 1.56 -4.17
CA VAL A 116 -1.26 0.77 -3.83
C VAL A 116 -1.74 -0.03 -5.04
N ALA A 117 -1.84 0.61 -6.21
CA ALA A 117 -2.27 -0.06 -7.44
C ALA A 117 -1.35 -1.22 -7.82
N ARG A 118 -0.04 -0.98 -7.89
CA ARG A 118 0.95 -2.02 -8.25
C ARG A 118 1.04 -3.13 -7.21
N ALA A 119 0.86 -2.83 -5.92
CA ALA A 119 0.80 -3.84 -4.86
C ALA A 119 -0.44 -4.75 -5.00
N LEU A 120 -1.62 -4.18 -5.31
CA LEU A 120 -2.85 -4.95 -5.48
C LEU A 120 -2.86 -5.77 -6.79
N PHE A 121 -2.38 -5.20 -7.91
CA PHE A 121 -2.20 -5.94 -9.17
C PHE A 121 -1.25 -7.13 -9.01
N TYR A 122 -0.12 -6.91 -8.34
CA TYR A 122 0.81 -7.99 -7.98
C TYR A 122 0.12 -9.07 -7.16
N PHE A 123 -0.58 -8.68 -6.10
CA PHE A 123 -1.19 -9.64 -5.18
C PHE A 123 -2.28 -10.47 -5.88
N ALA A 124 -3.11 -9.82 -6.71
CA ALA A 124 -4.12 -10.47 -7.54
C ALA A 124 -3.51 -11.56 -8.42
N VAL A 125 -2.48 -11.23 -9.21
CA VAL A 125 -1.81 -12.19 -10.11
C VAL A 125 -1.07 -13.27 -9.32
N ARG A 126 -0.34 -12.89 -8.27
CA ARG A 126 0.51 -13.82 -7.51
C ARG A 126 -0.29 -14.92 -6.81
N TYR A 127 -1.48 -14.58 -6.32
CA TYR A 127 -2.31 -15.44 -5.49
C TYR A 127 -3.63 -15.86 -6.15
N GLY A 128 -3.87 -15.49 -7.42
CA GLY A 128 -5.09 -15.83 -8.15
C GLY A 128 -6.34 -15.23 -7.52
N MET A 129 -6.24 -13.99 -7.05
CA MET A 129 -7.33 -13.26 -6.40
C MET A 129 -7.90 -12.25 -7.39
N SER A 130 -9.22 -12.03 -7.36
CA SER A 130 -9.89 -11.08 -8.25
C SER A 130 -10.00 -9.69 -7.62
N ILE A 131 -9.89 -8.65 -8.45
CA ILE A 131 -10.23 -7.27 -8.10
C ILE A 131 -11.56 -6.94 -8.79
N ASP A 132 -12.50 -6.34 -8.06
CA ASP A 132 -13.77 -5.93 -8.68
C ASP A 132 -13.55 -4.78 -9.67
N ALA A 133 -14.43 -4.68 -10.68
CA ALA A 133 -14.25 -3.74 -11.79
C ALA A 133 -14.19 -2.26 -11.35
N THR A 134 -14.92 -1.89 -10.30
CA THR A 134 -14.93 -0.51 -9.77
C THR A 134 -13.59 -0.18 -9.12
N GLN A 135 -13.08 -1.09 -8.28
CA GLN A 135 -11.76 -0.97 -7.68
C GLN A 135 -10.67 -0.98 -8.76
N GLU A 136 -10.72 -1.91 -9.71
CA GLU A 136 -9.73 -2.02 -10.79
C GLU A 136 -9.65 -0.74 -11.63
N ALA A 137 -10.79 -0.14 -11.98
CA ALA A 137 -10.83 1.13 -12.72
C ALA A 137 -10.11 2.26 -11.97
N THR A 138 -10.31 2.32 -10.64
CA THR A 138 -9.61 3.29 -9.78
C THR A 138 -8.12 3.02 -9.74
N LEU A 139 -7.71 1.76 -9.55
CA LEU A 139 -6.30 1.38 -9.47
C LEU A 139 -5.57 1.64 -10.80
N ARG A 140 -6.22 1.40 -11.94
CA ARG A 140 -5.64 1.73 -13.27
C ARG A 140 -5.46 3.23 -13.44
N LYS A 141 -6.45 4.04 -13.04
CA LYS A 141 -6.33 5.51 -13.05
C LYS A 141 -5.15 5.97 -12.19
N TRP A 142 -5.02 5.41 -11.01
CA TRP A 142 -3.95 5.73 -10.06
C TRP A 142 -2.57 5.29 -10.53
N HIS A 143 -2.47 4.10 -11.12
CA HIS A 143 -1.24 3.59 -11.72
C HIS A 143 -0.68 4.55 -12.79
N VAL A 144 -1.54 5.17 -13.59
CA VAL A 144 -1.15 6.14 -14.62
C VAL A 144 -0.82 7.50 -14.02
N ALA A 145 -1.61 7.96 -13.04
CA ALA A 145 -1.43 9.27 -12.42
C ALA A 145 -0.19 9.35 -11.51
N ASP A 146 0.21 8.21 -10.93
CA ASP A 146 1.35 8.06 -10.02
C ASP A 146 2.30 6.96 -10.56
N PRO A 147 3.17 7.33 -11.53
CA PRO A 147 4.09 6.40 -12.18
C PRO A 147 5.12 5.84 -11.18
N VAL A 148 5.79 4.75 -11.56
CA VAL A 148 6.85 4.17 -10.73
C VAL A 148 7.96 5.19 -10.47
N ASP A 149 8.36 5.31 -9.21
CA ASP A 149 9.46 6.18 -8.79
C ASP A 149 10.70 5.39 -8.31
N ALA A 150 11.74 6.14 -7.93
CA ALA A 150 12.98 5.58 -7.43
C ALA A 150 12.79 4.86 -6.08
N ASP A 151 11.94 5.37 -5.20
CA ASP A 151 11.67 4.77 -3.89
C ASP A 151 11.02 3.37 -4.05
N GLU A 152 10.11 3.21 -5.01
CA GLU A 152 9.54 1.91 -5.35
C GLU A 152 10.53 0.95 -5.97
N THR A 153 11.38 1.44 -6.87
CA THR A 153 12.41 0.62 -7.51
C THR A 153 13.39 0.09 -6.46
N ASP A 154 13.90 0.98 -5.60
CA ASP A 154 14.80 0.64 -4.49
C ASP A 154 14.14 -0.34 -3.51
N ARG A 155 12.85 -0.15 -3.23
CA ARG A 155 12.07 -1.05 -2.40
C ARG A 155 11.91 -2.43 -3.04
N ASN A 156 11.63 -2.50 -4.34
CA ASN A 156 11.50 -3.77 -5.08
C ASN A 156 12.83 -4.55 -5.05
N ASP A 157 13.95 -3.86 -5.27
CA ASP A 157 15.30 -4.42 -5.15
C ASP A 157 15.60 -4.93 -3.73
N ALA A 158 15.21 -4.17 -2.70
CA ALA A 158 15.41 -4.57 -1.32
C ALA A 158 14.54 -5.78 -0.94
N ILE A 159 13.32 -5.86 -1.46
CA ILE A 159 12.42 -7.01 -1.23
C ILE A 159 12.97 -8.25 -1.92
N GLU A 160 13.45 -8.16 -3.17
CA GLU A 160 14.01 -9.30 -3.88
C GLU A 160 15.15 -9.96 -3.08
N LYS A 161 16.06 -9.16 -2.51
CA LYS A 161 17.17 -9.65 -1.69
C LYS A 161 16.72 -10.42 -0.44
N VAL A 162 15.50 -10.20 0.04
CA VAL A 162 14.95 -10.79 1.26
C VAL A 162 13.96 -11.92 0.97
N GLN A 163 13.07 -11.73 0.00
CA GLN A 163 11.95 -12.61 -0.32
C GLN A 163 12.23 -13.50 -1.53
N GLY A 164 13.18 -13.13 -2.39
CA GLY A 164 13.58 -13.88 -3.57
C GLY A 164 12.70 -13.67 -4.81
N ASN A 165 11.78 -12.71 -4.79
CA ASN A 165 10.94 -12.37 -5.93
C ASN A 165 10.66 -10.87 -6.04
N ARG A 166 10.30 -10.44 -7.25
CA ARG A 166 10.02 -9.04 -7.60
C ARG A 166 8.54 -8.81 -7.91
N ASN A 167 8.10 -7.57 -7.77
CA ASN A 167 6.82 -7.12 -8.32
C ASN A 167 7.03 -6.70 -9.79
N PRO A 168 6.53 -7.47 -10.78
CA PRO A 168 6.74 -7.18 -12.19
C PRO A 168 6.04 -5.89 -12.64
N PHE A 169 5.03 -5.41 -11.92
CA PHE A 169 4.35 -4.14 -12.22
C PHE A 169 5.14 -2.91 -11.76
N ILE A 170 6.20 -3.11 -10.97
CA ILE A 170 7.20 -2.07 -10.68
C ILE A 170 8.27 -2.09 -11.78
N ASP A 171 8.76 -3.27 -12.17
CA ASP A 171 9.83 -3.39 -13.19
C ASP A 171 9.34 -3.07 -14.62
N GLN A 172 8.09 -3.43 -14.93
CA GLN A 172 7.44 -3.28 -16.24
C GLN A 172 5.99 -2.80 -16.03
N PRO A 173 5.77 -1.49 -15.74
CA PRO A 173 4.44 -0.93 -15.48
C PRO A 173 3.41 -1.20 -16.58
N GLU A 174 3.85 -1.27 -17.84
CA GLU A 174 3.02 -1.52 -19.01
C GLU A 174 2.33 -2.89 -19.01
N LEU A 175 2.77 -3.85 -18.20
CA LEU A 175 2.10 -5.14 -18.03
C LEU A 175 0.66 -4.99 -17.54
N VAL A 176 0.35 -3.91 -16.82
CA VAL A 176 -1.03 -3.59 -16.41
C VAL A 176 -1.95 -3.51 -17.63
N ASN A 177 -1.47 -3.01 -18.77
CA ASN A 177 -2.26 -2.87 -20.00
C ASN A 177 -2.42 -4.20 -20.77
N GLN A 178 -1.64 -5.22 -20.44
CA GLN A 178 -1.68 -6.53 -21.10
C GLN A 178 -2.66 -7.50 -20.41
N ILE A 179 -3.09 -7.17 -19.20
CA ILE A 179 -4.05 -7.96 -18.42
C ILE A 179 -5.41 -7.29 -18.55
N SER A 180 -6.41 -8.02 -19.05
CA SER A 180 -7.77 -7.49 -19.28
C SER A 180 -8.56 -7.29 -18.00
N ASN A 181 -8.31 -8.13 -17.00
CA ASN A 181 -9.04 -8.18 -15.73
C ASN A 181 -8.15 -8.84 -14.68
N PHE A 182 -8.08 -8.24 -13.50
CA PHE A 182 -7.28 -8.73 -12.38
C PHE A 182 -8.09 -9.58 -11.41
#